data_AF-A0A956W4C5-F1
#
_entry.id   AF-A0A956W4C5-F1
#
_cell.length_a   1.000
_cell.length_b   1.000
_cell.length_c   1.000
_cell.angle_alpha   90.00
_cell.angle_beta   90.00
_cell.angle_gamma   90.00
#
_symmetry.space_group_name_H-M   'P 1'
#
loop_
_entity.id
_entity.type
_entity.pdbx_description
1 polymer ?
#
loop_
_entity_poly.entity_id
_entity_poly.type
_entity_poly.pdbx_seq_one_letter_code
_entity_poly.pdbx_strand_id
1 'polypeptide(L)'
;GTPVIAIDPKGDLVNLALAFANLAPEQFAPWLENTSDPESPETVARRWREGLADWQIDQPAVAAYVAAHGVRILTPGSESGEPLNVLNSLSAPSDIDLGDTEAVREEIDSIVSGLLGFIDIEADPVASREYILLFTILENAWNAGQPMDLVTLVGLVASPAIDKVGA
;
A
#
# COMPACT_ATOMS: atom_id res chain seq x y z
N GLY A 1 -4.89 21.25 10.72
CA GLY A 1 -3.69 20.38 10.73
C GLY A 1 -3.22 20.17 9.30
N THR A 2 -1.99 19.70 9.13
CA THR A 2 -1.45 19.29 7.82
C THR A 2 -1.65 17.78 7.69
N PRO A 3 -2.26 17.27 6.60
CA PRO A 3 -2.31 15.83 6.35
C PRO A 3 -0.90 15.25 6.25
N VAL A 4 -0.69 14.07 6.84
CA VAL A 4 0.60 13.36 6.82
C VAL A 4 0.38 11.97 6.25
N ILE A 5 1.16 11.61 5.23
CA ILE A 5 1.35 10.23 4.79
C ILE A 5 2.71 9.80 5.34
N ALA A 6 2.73 8.71 6.10
CA ALA A 6 3.95 8.14 6.65
C ALA A 6 4.11 6.71 6.11
N ILE A 7 5.31 6.41 5.60
CA ILE A 7 5.67 5.07 5.12
C ILE A 7 6.45 4.39 6.23
N ASP A 8 5.92 3.28 6.72
CA ASP A 8 6.45 2.57 7.88
C ASP A 8 6.94 1.17 7.51
N PRO A 9 8.22 1.02 7.11
CA PRO A 9 8.78 -0.30 6.81
C PRO A 9 9.08 -1.13 8.07
N LYS A 10 9.04 -0.53 9.28
CA LYS A 10 9.38 -1.20 10.54
C LYS A 10 8.16 -1.62 11.35
N GLY A 11 7.03 -0.96 11.15
CA GLY A 11 5.74 -1.22 11.80
C GLY A 11 5.53 -0.51 13.14
N ASP A 12 6.41 0.43 13.52
CA ASP A 12 6.33 1.13 14.81
C ASP A 12 5.40 2.34 14.81
N LEU A 13 5.15 2.97 13.66
CA LEU A 13 4.24 4.12 13.53
C LEU A 13 2.78 3.73 13.72
N VAL A 14 2.43 2.45 13.56
CA VAL A 14 1.09 1.91 13.85
C VAL A 14 0.70 2.15 15.32
N ASN A 15 1.66 2.29 16.23
CA ASN A 15 1.40 2.63 17.63
C ASN A 15 0.67 3.96 17.83
N LEU A 16 0.73 4.88 16.84
CA LEU A 16 -0.04 6.12 16.86
C LEU A 16 -1.56 5.86 16.82
N ALA A 17 -1.99 4.75 16.21
CA ALA A 17 -3.38 4.31 16.20
C ALA A 17 -3.79 3.57 17.49
N LEU A 18 -2.83 3.09 18.27
CA LEU A 18 -3.04 2.41 19.56
C LEU A 18 -3.13 3.40 20.73
N ALA A 19 -3.26 4.70 20.43
CA ALA A 19 -3.61 5.72 21.40
C ALA A 19 -5.10 5.59 21.75
N PHE A 20 -5.43 4.87 22.81
CA PHE A 20 -6.82 4.74 23.26
C PHE A 20 -7.15 5.79 24.31
N ALA A 21 -8.25 6.53 24.12
CA ALA A 21 -8.60 7.68 24.98
C ALA A 21 -8.68 7.34 26.49
N ASN A 22 -9.08 6.12 26.83
CA ASN A 22 -9.16 5.61 28.20
C ASN A 22 -8.09 4.59 28.57
N LEU A 23 -7.21 4.22 27.63
CA LEU A 23 -6.15 3.21 27.82
C LEU A 23 -6.68 1.95 28.54
N ALA A 24 -7.91 1.53 28.21
CA ALA A 24 -8.58 0.45 28.89
C ALA A 24 -8.15 -0.90 28.31
N PRO A 25 -8.00 -1.95 29.13
CA PRO A 25 -7.59 -3.29 28.67
C PRO A 25 -8.39 -3.81 27.48
N GLU A 26 -9.70 -3.58 27.46
CA GLU A 26 -10.63 -4.09 26.44
C GLU A 26 -10.31 -3.54 25.04
N GLN A 27 -9.65 -2.38 24.95
CA GLN A 27 -9.27 -1.78 23.68
C GLN A 27 -7.99 -2.39 23.09
N PHE A 28 -7.14 -2.96 23.94
CA PHE A 28 -5.95 -3.69 23.51
C PHE A 28 -6.26 -5.14 23.13
N ALA A 29 -7.35 -5.72 23.65
CA ALA A 29 -7.67 -7.14 23.44
C ALA A 29 -7.73 -7.58 21.97
N PRO A 30 -8.41 -6.86 21.03
CA PRO A 30 -8.47 -7.28 19.63
C PRO A 30 -7.10 -7.37 18.94
N TRP A 31 -6.14 -6.58 19.41
CA TRP A 31 -4.78 -6.52 18.85
C TRP A 31 -3.88 -7.66 19.36
N LEU A 32 -4.31 -8.36 20.41
CA LEU A 32 -3.59 -9.47 21.03
C LEU A 32 -4.09 -10.83 20.52
N GLU A 33 -5.31 -10.92 19.98
CA GLU A 33 -5.95 -12.17 19.55
C GLU A 33 -5.15 -12.96 18.50
N ASN A 34 -4.34 -12.29 17.69
CA ASN A 34 -3.57 -12.90 16.59
C ASN A 34 -2.07 -13.06 16.90
N THR A 35 -1.63 -12.85 18.15
CA THR A 35 -0.22 -12.99 18.51
C THR A 35 0.09 -14.42 18.96
N SER A 36 1.31 -14.87 18.68
CA SER A 36 1.76 -16.24 18.98
C SER A 36 1.85 -16.54 20.49
N ASP A 37 2.00 -15.49 21.30
CA ASP A 37 2.09 -15.54 22.76
C ASP A 37 1.40 -14.29 23.34
N PRO A 38 0.06 -14.31 23.47
CA PRO A 38 -0.69 -13.13 23.85
C PRO A 38 -0.52 -12.81 25.33
N GLU A 39 0.10 -11.65 25.61
CA GLU A 39 0.07 -11.05 26.95
C GLU A 39 -1.36 -10.68 27.36
N SER A 40 -1.64 -10.60 28.67
CA SER A 40 -2.96 -10.19 29.13
C SER A 40 -3.25 -8.73 28.75
N PRO A 41 -4.47 -8.38 28.31
CA PRO A 41 -4.81 -7.00 27.97
C PRO A 41 -4.56 -6.01 29.12
N GLU A 42 -4.74 -6.45 30.37
CA GLU A 42 -4.45 -5.64 31.56
C GLU A 42 -2.97 -5.34 31.72
N THR A 43 -2.12 -6.32 31.40
CA THR A 43 -0.66 -6.18 31.45
C THR A 43 -0.19 -5.19 30.39
N VAL A 44 -0.72 -5.30 29.18
CA VAL A 44 -0.41 -4.39 28.07
C VAL A 44 -0.90 -2.98 28.35
N ALA A 45 -2.15 -2.81 28.80
CA ALA A 45 -2.72 -1.51 29.15
C ALA A 45 -1.96 -0.82 30.30
N ARG A 46 -1.50 -1.60 31.28
CA ARG A 46 -0.64 -1.08 32.37
C ARG A 46 0.70 -0.61 31.82
N ARG A 47 1.39 -1.42 31.00
CA ARG A 47 2.66 -1.05 30.36
C ARG A 47 2.53 0.21 29.50
N TRP A 48 1.44 0.36 28.76
CA TRP A 48 1.16 1.58 27.98
C TRP A 48 0.99 2.81 28.87
N ARG A 49 0.20 2.71 29.96
CA ARG A 49 0.01 3.82 30.90
C ARG A 49 1.31 4.23 31.58
N GLU A 50 2.08 3.26 32.07
CA GLU A 50 3.38 3.50 32.71
C GLU A 50 4.36 4.15 31.71
N GLY A 51 4.47 3.59 30.50
CA GLY A 51 5.34 4.13 29.45
C GLY A 51 4.95 5.56 29.05
N LEU A 52 3.68 5.86 28.84
CA LEU A 52 3.24 7.23 28.52
C LEU A 52 3.50 8.20 29.68
N ALA A 53 3.30 7.77 30.92
CA ALA A 53 3.56 8.58 32.10
C ALA A 53 5.05 8.92 32.26
N ASP A 54 5.97 8.03 31.89
CA ASP A 54 7.41 8.30 31.88
C ASP A 54 7.78 9.47 30.94
N TRP A 55 7.00 9.67 29.88
CA TRP A 55 7.10 10.81 28.96
C TRP A 55 6.22 12.00 29.34
N GLN A 56 5.63 11.99 30.54
CA GLN A 56 4.70 13.02 31.04
C GLN A 56 3.44 13.18 30.18
N ILE A 57 3.02 12.10 29.52
CA ILE A 57 1.79 12.04 28.74
C ILE A 57 0.72 11.35 29.59
N ASP A 58 -0.26 12.11 30.05
CA ASP A 58 -1.37 11.60 30.85
C ASP A 58 -2.57 11.19 29.99
N GLN A 59 -3.54 10.50 30.61
CA GLN A 59 -4.75 10.05 29.92
C GLN A 59 -5.53 11.23 29.26
N PRO A 60 -5.72 12.39 29.91
CA PRO A 60 -6.30 13.57 29.25
C PRO A 60 -5.55 14.00 27.97
N ALA A 61 -4.21 14.00 27.97
CA ALA A 61 -3.43 14.32 26.79
C ALA A 61 -3.65 13.30 25.65
N VAL A 62 -3.70 12.00 25.98
CA VAL A 62 -4.04 10.95 24.99
C VAL A 62 -5.45 11.14 24.44
N ALA A 63 -6.44 11.39 25.30
CA ALA A 63 -7.81 11.62 24.87
C ALA A 63 -7.92 12.85 23.94
N ALA A 64 -7.18 13.92 24.25
CA ALA A 64 -7.11 15.11 23.39
C ALA A 64 -6.45 14.80 22.04
N TYR A 65 -5.40 13.97 22.00
CA TYR A 65 -4.76 13.52 20.77
C TYR A 65 -5.75 12.78 19.87
N VAL A 66 -6.45 11.77 20.40
CA VAL A 66 -7.42 10.95 19.67
C VAL A 66 -8.58 11.79 19.14
N ALA A 67 -9.06 12.75 19.94
CA ALA A 67 -10.16 13.62 19.52
C ALA A 67 -9.76 14.59 18.39
N ALA A 68 -8.48 14.97 18.32
CA ALA A 68 -7.97 15.95 17.36
C ALA A 68 -7.41 15.33 16.06
N HIS A 69 -7.10 14.03 16.04
CA HIS A 69 -6.40 13.38 14.93
C HIS A 69 -7.08 12.08 14.50
N GLY A 70 -7.40 11.98 13.20
CA GLY A 70 -7.78 10.71 12.59
C GLY A 70 -6.54 9.98 12.08
N VAL A 71 -6.33 8.75 12.55
CA VAL A 71 -5.27 7.86 12.05
C VAL A 71 -5.92 6.75 11.25
N ARG A 72 -5.45 6.55 10.01
CA ARG A 72 -5.85 5.44 9.14
C ARG A 72 -4.61 4.59 8.87
N ILE A 73 -4.71 3.29 9.13
CA ILE A 73 -3.64 2.34 8.85
C ILE A 73 -3.98 1.68 7.53
N LEU A 74 -3.15 1.89 6.51
CA LEU A 74 -3.29 1.27 5.20
C LEU A 74 -2.30 0.12 5.08
N THR A 75 -2.78 -1.10 4.84
CA THR A 75 -1.94 -2.30 4.79
C THR A 75 -2.02 -3.00 3.43
N PRO A 76 -0.91 -3.13 2.69
CA PRO A 76 -0.83 -4.07 1.57
C PRO A 76 -0.81 -5.51 2.09
N GLY A 77 -1.72 -6.37 1.61
CA GLY A 77 -1.69 -7.81 1.88
C GLY A 77 -2.03 -8.26 3.32
N SER A 78 -2.37 -7.33 4.23
CA SER A 78 -2.89 -7.64 5.56
C SER A 78 -4.28 -7.04 5.75
N GLU A 79 -5.13 -7.76 6.47
CA GLU A 79 -6.48 -7.33 6.87
C GLU A 79 -6.50 -6.67 8.27
N SER A 80 -5.34 -6.51 8.93
CA SER A 80 -5.25 -5.88 10.25
C SER A 80 -5.49 -4.37 10.23
N GLY A 81 -5.39 -3.74 9.07
CA GLY A 81 -5.74 -2.35 8.82
C GLY A 81 -6.76 -2.23 7.68
N GLU A 82 -6.88 -1.04 7.12
CA GLU A 82 -7.63 -0.85 5.88
C GLU A 82 -6.81 -1.44 4.72
N PRO A 83 -7.32 -2.48 4.02
CA PRO A 83 -6.57 -3.16 2.99
C PRO A 83 -6.32 -2.22 1.81
N LEU A 84 -5.06 -2.10 1.40
CA LEU A 84 -4.68 -1.35 0.22
C LEU A 84 -4.54 -2.32 -0.95
N ASN A 85 -5.42 -2.19 -1.93
CA ASN A 85 -5.24 -2.87 -3.22
C ASN A 85 -4.24 -2.09 -4.07
N VAL A 86 -3.01 -2.59 -4.13
CA VAL A 86 -1.92 -1.94 -4.88
C VAL A 86 -2.03 -2.17 -6.39
N LEU A 87 -2.79 -3.16 -6.85
CA LEU A 87 -2.83 -3.61 -8.25
C LEU A 87 -4.20 -3.41 -8.93
N ASN A 88 -5.11 -2.65 -8.31
CA ASN A 88 -6.55 -2.70 -8.57
C ASN A 88 -6.97 -2.47 -10.03
N SER A 89 -6.21 -1.70 -10.80
CA SER A 89 -6.45 -1.55 -12.23
C SER A 89 -5.14 -1.26 -12.93
N LEU A 90 -4.89 -1.99 -14.02
CA LEU A 90 -3.82 -1.68 -14.97
C LEU A 90 -4.37 -0.87 -16.16
N SER A 91 -5.62 -0.41 -16.06
CA SER A 91 -6.27 0.43 -17.06
C SER A 91 -5.74 1.86 -16.97
N ALA A 92 -5.86 2.60 -18.06
CA ALA A 92 -5.58 4.03 -18.07
C ALA A 92 -6.37 4.72 -16.94
N PRO A 93 -5.71 5.52 -16.08
CA PRO A 93 -6.40 6.33 -15.09
C PRO A 93 -7.46 7.20 -15.76
N SER A 94 -8.62 7.37 -15.11
CA SER A 94 -9.73 8.13 -15.70
C SER A 94 -9.42 9.61 -15.94
N ASP A 95 -8.39 10.12 -15.28
CA ASP A 95 -7.93 11.50 -15.29
C ASP A 95 -6.67 11.71 -16.17
N ILE A 96 -6.10 10.66 -16.76
CA ILE A 96 -4.98 10.81 -17.69
C ILE A 96 -5.47 11.30 -19.06
N ASP A 97 -4.76 12.26 -19.65
CA ASP A 97 -4.97 12.65 -21.04
C ASP A 97 -4.23 11.68 -21.96
N LEU A 98 -4.95 10.79 -22.64
CA LEU A 98 -4.37 9.84 -23.60
C LEU A 98 -3.72 10.54 -24.81
N GLY A 99 -3.99 11.83 -25.05
CA GLY A 99 -3.30 12.63 -26.05
C GLY A 99 -1.89 13.08 -25.62
N ASP A 100 -1.60 13.07 -24.32
CA ASP A 100 -0.27 13.37 -23.78
C ASP A 100 0.58 12.10 -23.74
N THR A 101 1.35 11.89 -24.80
CA THR A 101 2.20 10.71 -24.95
C THR A 101 3.28 10.61 -23.88
N GLU A 102 3.75 11.73 -23.33
CA GLU A 102 4.79 11.71 -22.29
C GLU A 102 4.18 11.19 -20.98
N ALA A 103 3.04 11.77 -20.58
CA ALA A 103 2.32 11.38 -19.36
C ALA A 103 1.88 9.90 -19.40
N VAL A 104 1.36 9.44 -20.54
CA VAL A 104 0.97 8.04 -20.73
C VAL A 104 2.17 7.10 -20.57
N ARG A 105 3.31 7.43 -21.16
CA ARG A 105 4.50 6.58 -21.09
C ARG A 105 5.10 6.56 -19.69
N GLU A 106 5.11 7.69 -18.98
CA GLU A 106 5.56 7.77 -17.59
C GLU A 106 4.68 6.92 -16.66
N GLU A 107 3.36 6.97 -16.84
CA GLU A 107 2.43 6.17 -16.04
C GLU A 107 2.60 4.66 -16.32
N ILE A 108 2.71 4.27 -17.60
CA ILE A 108 2.97 2.86 -17.95
C ILE A 108 4.33 2.41 -17.40
N ASP A 109 5.37 3.23 -17.49
CA ASP A 109 6.70 2.93 -16.93
C ASP A 109 6.62 2.66 -15.41
N SER A 110 5.91 3.51 -14.68
CA SER A 110 5.67 3.35 -13.23
C SER A 110 4.98 2.03 -12.91
N ILE A 111 3.93 1.67 -13.68
CA ILE A 111 3.20 0.41 -13.52
C ILE A 111 4.09 -0.80 -13.82
N VAL A 112 4.80 -0.80 -14.95
CA VAL A 112 5.66 -1.92 -15.36
C VAL A 112 6.80 -2.13 -14.38
N SER A 113 7.45 -1.05 -13.97
CA SER A 113 8.54 -1.09 -12.98
C SER A 113 8.03 -1.58 -11.62
N GLY A 114 6.85 -1.13 -11.17
CA GLY A 114 6.21 -1.62 -9.96
C GLY A 114 5.92 -3.12 -10.01
N LEU A 115 5.33 -3.60 -11.12
CA LEU A 115 5.01 -5.02 -11.32
C LEU A 115 6.25 -5.91 -11.30
N LEU A 116 7.31 -5.52 -12.00
CA LEU A 116 8.56 -6.28 -12.04
C LEU A 116 9.29 -6.23 -10.70
N GLY A 117 9.27 -5.09 -10.02
CA GLY A 117 9.80 -4.94 -8.67
C GLY A 117 9.12 -5.84 -7.63
N PHE A 118 7.80 -6.08 -7.74
CA PHE A 118 7.09 -7.00 -6.85
C PHE A 118 7.58 -8.45 -6.91
N ILE A 119 8.18 -8.85 -8.04
CA ILE A 119 8.73 -10.18 -8.25
C ILE A 119 10.27 -10.18 -8.28
N ASP A 120 10.89 -9.13 -7.75
CA ASP A 120 12.34 -8.97 -7.61
C ASP A 120 13.10 -9.04 -8.96
N ILE A 121 12.47 -8.52 -10.02
CA ILE A 121 13.11 -8.39 -11.35
C ILE A 121 13.55 -6.94 -11.54
N GLU A 122 14.86 -6.71 -11.53
CA GLU A 122 15.47 -5.47 -12.02
C GLU A 122 15.47 -5.48 -13.55
N ALA A 123 14.67 -4.60 -14.16
CA ALA A 123 14.54 -4.52 -15.60
C ALA A 123 15.08 -3.21 -16.15
N ASP A 124 15.86 -3.29 -17.23
CA ASP A 124 16.31 -2.15 -18.02
C ASP A 124 15.22 -1.78 -19.05
N PRO A 125 14.73 -0.53 -19.08
CA PRO A 125 13.66 -0.12 -20.00
C PRO A 125 13.94 -0.32 -21.49
N VAL A 126 15.20 -0.46 -21.87
CA VAL A 126 15.66 -0.55 -23.26
C VAL A 126 16.01 -1.99 -23.65
N ALA A 127 16.57 -2.77 -22.73
CA ALA A 127 17.12 -4.09 -23.02
C ALA A 127 16.30 -5.25 -22.45
N SER A 128 15.55 -5.05 -21.36
CA SER A 128 14.82 -6.14 -20.71
C SER A 128 13.58 -6.51 -21.50
N ARG A 129 13.54 -7.77 -21.93
CA ARG A 129 12.44 -8.32 -22.73
C ARG A 129 11.10 -8.24 -21.99
N GLU A 130 11.13 -8.51 -20.68
CA GLU A 130 9.98 -8.48 -19.78
C GLU A 130 9.38 -7.08 -19.72
N TYR A 131 10.23 -6.06 -19.57
CA TYR A 131 9.82 -4.66 -19.57
C TYR A 131 9.19 -4.28 -20.92
N ILE A 132 9.90 -4.52 -22.03
CA ILE A 132 9.43 -4.15 -23.38
C ILE A 132 8.09 -4.82 -23.68
N LEU A 133 7.92 -6.09 -23.31
CA LEU A 133 6.68 -6.83 -23.51
C LEU A 133 5.52 -6.20 -22.72
N LEU A 134 5.70 -5.99 -21.42
CA LEU A 134 4.66 -5.45 -20.55
C LEU A 134 4.27 -4.02 -20.94
N PHE A 135 5.27 -3.18 -21.22
CA PHE A 135 5.07 -1.81 -21.69
C PHE A 135 4.24 -1.79 -22.97
N THR A 136 4.62 -2.61 -23.96
CA THR A 136 3.93 -2.65 -25.26
C THR A 136 2.49 -3.18 -25.13
N ILE A 137 2.26 -4.17 -24.27
CA ILE A 137 0.90 -4.68 -24.00
C ILE A 137 0.01 -3.58 -23.42
N LEU A 138 0.50 -2.86 -22.41
CA LEU A 138 -0.26 -1.79 -21.75
C LEU A 138 -0.50 -0.60 -22.69
N GLU A 139 0.54 -0.16 -23.42
CA GLU A 139 0.44 0.95 -24.38
C GLU A 139 -0.60 0.65 -25.47
N ASN A 140 -0.59 -0.56 -26.03
CA ASN A 140 -1.59 -0.97 -27.03
C ASN A 140 -3.00 -1.05 -26.43
N ALA A 141 -3.15 -1.59 -25.23
CA ALA A 141 -4.45 -1.70 -24.58
C ALA A 141 -5.06 -0.33 -24.27
N TRP A 142 -4.26 0.61 -23.77
CA TRP A 142 -4.71 1.96 -23.45
C TRP A 142 -5.12 2.74 -24.70
N ASN A 143 -4.32 2.66 -25.77
CA ASN A 143 -4.67 3.25 -27.06
C ASN A 143 -5.95 2.64 -27.68
N ALA A 144 -6.23 1.37 -27.41
CA ALA A 144 -7.46 0.70 -27.84
C ALA A 144 -8.67 0.96 -26.92
N GLY A 145 -8.49 1.66 -25.79
CA GLY A 145 -9.52 1.82 -24.77
C GLY A 145 -9.93 0.50 -24.10
N GLN A 146 -9.05 -0.49 -24.14
CA GLN A 146 -9.29 -1.82 -23.57
C GLN A 146 -9.06 -1.77 -22.05
N PRO A 147 -10.02 -2.21 -21.22
CA PRO A 147 -9.80 -2.33 -19.79
C PRO A 147 -8.75 -3.40 -19.50
N MET A 148 -7.86 -3.09 -18.55
CA MET A 148 -6.74 -3.91 -18.16
C MET A 148 -6.75 -4.20 -16.66
N ASP A 149 -6.58 -5.48 -16.34
CA ASP A 149 -6.34 -6.02 -15.00
C ASP A 149 -5.24 -7.09 -15.07
N LEU A 150 -4.85 -7.61 -13.91
CA LEU A 150 -3.78 -8.60 -13.84
C LEU A 150 -4.14 -9.90 -14.57
N VAL A 151 -5.40 -10.32 -14.55
CA VAL A 151 -5.87 -11.54 -15.22
C VAL A 151 -5.73 -11.42 -16.73
N THR A 152 -6.16 -10.29 -17.29
CA THR A 152 -6.06 -9.96 -18.70
C THR A 152 -4.59 -9.85 -19.12
N LEU A 153 -3.77 -9.17 -18.31
CA LEU A 153 -2.34 -9.05 -18.56
C LEU A 153 -1.65 -10.44 -18.61
N VAL A 154 -1.93 -11.33 -17.65
CA VAL A 154 -1.39 -12.70 -17.65
C VAL A 154 -1.77 -13.45 -18.93
N GLY A 155 -3.02 -13.31 -19.39
CA GLY A 155 -3.48 -13.87 -20.66
C GLY A 155 -2.70 -13.32 -21.87
N LEU A 156 -2.50 -12.00 -21.93
CA LEU A 156 -1.78 -11.34 -23.01
C LEU A 156 -0.27 -11.63 -22.99
N VAL A 157 0.34 -11.85 -21.82
CA VAL A 157 1.74 -12.27 -21.74
C VAL A 157 1.92 -13.69 -22.29
N ALA A 158 0.97 -14.59 -22.05
CA ALA A 158 1.01 -15.96 -22.58
C ALA A 158 0.76 -16.03 -24.10
N SER A 159 0.04 -15.06 -24.66
CA SER A 159 -0.27 -14.98 -26.10
C SER A 159 -0.37 -13.52 -26.55
N PRO A 160 0.77 -12.81 -26.66
CA PRO A 160 0.76 -11.40 -27.00
C PRO A 160 0.35 -11.20 -28.46
N ALA A 161 -0.48 -10.20 -28.71
CA ALA A 161 -0.84 -9.76 -30.07
C ALA A 161 0.30 -8.91 -30.70
N ILE A 162 1.55 -9.36 -30.52
CA ILE A 162 2.77 -8.67 -30.97
C ILE A 162 3.65 -9.71 -31.66
N ASP A 163 4.09 -9.44 -32.89
CA ASP A 163 4.84 -10.41 -33.70
C ASP A 163 6.28 -10.64 -33.18
N LYS A 164 6.89 -9.65 -32.52
CA LYS A 164 8.26 -9.72 -31.95
C LYS A 164 8.44 -8.79 -30.75
N VAL A 165 9.28 -9.20 -29.80
CA VAL A 165 9.75 -8.38 -28.66
C VAL A 165 11.26 -8.21 -28.79
N GLY A 166 11.73 -6.97 -28.93
CA GLY A 166 13.14 -6.68 -29.23
C GLY A 166 13.52 -6.87 -30.70
N ALA A 167 14.82 -6.83 -31.00
CA ALA A 167 15.37 -7.05 -32.34
C ALA A 167 15.46 -8.54 -32.71
#